data_AF-A0A936H0S1-F1
#
_entry.id   AF-A0A936H0S1-F1
#
_cell.length_a   1.000
_cell.length_b   1.000
_cell.length_c   1.000
_cell.angle_alpha   90.00
_cell.angle_beta   90.00
_cell.angle_gamma   90.00
#
_symmetry.space_group_name_H-M   'P 1'
#
loop_
_entity.id
_entity.type
_entity.pdbx_description
1 polymer ?
#
loop_
_entity_poly.entity_id
_entity_poly.type
_entity_poly.pdbx_seq_one_letter_code
_entity_poly.pdbx_strand_id
1 'polypeptide(L)'
;MRCRLLLLTAIFLLNYGRAGCQEAPPAFDKWVKFKEGFKIEPFLMFQLWSLYSVNEEIYQSSAQAYEPVDDRFNVQLRRARIGFRAQPFEDLRLTVLTAYDLIGRDALTGTVGGTNNASVPDLGIWDAFLEWRLIPKSERLFLVGGYFRP
;
A
#
# COMPACT_ATOMS: atom_id res chain seq x y z
N MET A 1 -15.20 78.76 -44.61
CA MET A 1 -13.82 79.27 -44.50
C MET A 1 -12.87 78.11 -44.23
N ARG A 2 -11.85 77.98 -45.09
CA ARG A 2 -10.50 77.37 -44.96
C ARG A 2 -10.33 76.09 -44.10
N CYS A 3 -10.02 74.93 -44.70
CA CYS A 3 -8.69 74.42 -45.10
C CYS A 3 -7.78 74.10 -43.89
N ARG A 4 -7.51 72.81 -43.61
CA ARG A 4 -6.22 72.07 -43.70
C ARG A 4 -5.89 71.51 -42.29
N LEU A 5 -5.20 70.40 -42.02
CA LEU A 5 -4.34 69.48 -42.76
C LEU A 5 -4.09 68.25 -41.85
N LEU A 6 -3.76 67.12 -42.47
CA LEU A 6 -3.33 65.83 -41.93
C LEU A 6 -2.39 65.84 -40.71
N LEU A 7 -2.63 64.87 -39.81
CA LEU A 7 -1.62 64.03 -39.12
C LEU A 7 -2.30 62.66 -38.86
N LEU A 8 -2.30 61.72 -39.81
CA LEU A 8 -1.25 60.72 -40.03
C LEU A 8 -0.78 60.04 -38.73
N THR A 9 -1.27 58.80 -38.57
CA THR A 9 -0.49 57.60 -38.24
C THR A 9 0.38 57.61 -36.99
N ALA A 10 -0.04 56.88 -35.94
CA ALA A 10 0.85 56.01 -35.13
C ALA A 10 0.17 55.35 -33.90
N ILE A 11 -1.09 54.88 -33.90
CA ILE A 11 -1.62 54.11 -32.74
C ILE A 11 -2.52 52.93 -33.16
N PHE A 12 -2.16 52.21 -34.21
CA PHE A 12 -2.89 50.99 -34.64
C PHE A 12 -1.97 49.81 -34.96
N LEU A 13 -0.84 49.69 -34.28
CA LEU A 13 0.12 48.58 -34.45
C LEU A 13 0.64 47.98 -33.12
N LEU A 14 -0.17 47.99 -32.06
CA LEU A 14 0.21 47.37 -30.77
C LEU A 14 -0.69 46.20 -30.32
N ASN A 15 -1.57 45.69 -31.20
CA ASN A 15 -2.46 44.56 -30.86
C ASN A 15 -2.31 43.31 -31.74
N TYR A 16 -1.24 43.20 -32.53
CA TYR A 16 -0.94 41.97 -33.28
C TYR A 16 0.46 41.48 -32.92
N GLY A 17 0.56 40.63 -31.89
CA GLY A 17 1.87 40.08 -31.53
C GLY A 17 1.98 39.29 -30.24
N ARG A 18 0.88 38.73 -29.72
CA ARG A 18 0.95 37.59 -28.78
C ARG A 18 -0.08 36.54 -29.16
N ALA A 19 0.08 35.98 -30.35
CA ALA A 19 -0.29 34.59 -30.57
C ALA A 19 0.72 33.73 -29.81
N GLY A 20 0.67 33.79 -28.48
CA GLY A 20 1.21 32.71 -27.68
C GLY A 20 0.38 31.49 -28.04
N CYS A 21 0.99 30.54 -28.73
CA CYS A 21 0.47 29.19 -28.81
C CYS A 21 0.30 28.74 -27.34
N GLN A 22 -0.91 28.89 -26.82
CA GLN A 22 -1.30 28.22 -25.58
C GLN A 22 -1.38 26.76 -25.98
N GLU A 23 -0.24 26.08 -25.88
CA GLU A 23 -0.20 24.62 -25.85
C GLU A 23 -1.23 24.21 -24.81
N ALA A 24 -2.32 23.58 -25.26
CA ALA A 24 -3.26 22.95 -24.36
C ALA A 24 -2.39 22.06 -23.45
N PRO A 25 -2.52 22.17 -22.10
CA PRO A 25 -1.79 21.27 -21.22
C PRO A 25 -2.07 19.84 -21.72
N PRO A 26 -1.03 19.01 -21.85
CA PRO A 26 -1.17 17.71 -22.48
C PRO A 26 -2.33 16.98 -21.80
N ALA A 27 -3.12 16.26 -22.59
CA ALA A 27 -4.43 15.69 -22.23
C ALA A 27 -4.45 14.76 -20.99
N PHE A 28 -3.33 14.60 -20.27
CA PHE A 28 -3.18 14.00 -18.96
C PHE A 28 -3.99 14.69 -17.86
N ASP A 29 -4.29 15.99 -17.97
CA ASP A 29 -5.04 16.74 -16.94
C ASP A 29 -6.49 16.24 -16.76
N LYS A 30 -7.00 15.46 -17.74
CA LYS A 30 -8.38 14.96 -17.73
C LYS A 30 -8.55 13.62 -17.00
N TRP A 31 -7.48 12.88 -16.77
CA TRP A 31 -7.55 11.46 -16.35
C TRP A 31 -7.27 11.26 -14.87
N VAL A 32 -6.58 12.20 -14.23
CA VAL A 32 -6.05 12.02 -12.88
C VAL A 32 -6.26 13.30 -12.07
N LYS A 33 -7.42 13.39 -11.41
CA LYS A 33 -7.73 14.52 -10.51
C LYS A 33 -7.25 14.19 -9.10
N PHE A 34 -6.36 15.02 -8.58
CA PHE A 34 -5.97 14.95 -7.17
C PHE A 34 -7.21 15.12 -6.31
N LYS A 35 -7.35 14.25 -5.32
CA LYS A 35 -8.45 14.34 -4.37
C LYS A 35 -8.16 15.47 -3.39
N GLU A 36 -9.03 16.47 -3.35
CA GLU A 36 -8.94 17.52 -2.34
C GLU A 36 -9.03 16.91 -0.93
N GLY A 37 -8.07 17.25 -0.07
CA GLY A 37 -8.00 16.72 1.30
C GLY A 37 -7.71 15.21 1.37
N PHE A 38 -6.87 14.68 0.47
CA PHE A 38 -6.46 13.27 0.51
C PHE A 38 -6.00 12.86 1.91
N LYS A 39 -6.40 11.65 2.32
CA LYS A 39 -6.09 11.10 3.65
C LYS A 39 -5.19 9.89 3.47
N ILE A 40 -4.19 9.82 4.34
CA ILE A 40 -3.41 8.61 4.56
C ILE A 40 -3.99 7.96 5.82
N GLU A 41 -4.43 6.72 5.68
CA GLU A 41 -5.02 5.92 6.75
C GLU A 41 -3.99 4.87 7.18
N PRO A 42 -3.11 5.17 8.15
CA PRO A 42 -2.25 4.15 8.75
C PRO A 42 -3.11 3.16 9.54
N PHE A 43 -2.74 1.89 9.51
CA PHE A 43 -3.40 0.86 10.29
C PHE A 43 -2.39 -0.15 10.84
N LEU A 44 -2.72 -0.66 12.02
CA LEU A 44 -1.93 -1.62 12.77
C LEU A 44 -2.84 -2.79 13.14
N MET A 45 -2.36 -4.02 12.94
CA MET A 45 -3.07 -5.23 13.36
C MET A 45 -2.11 -6.14 14.12
N PHE A 46 -2.55 -6.63 15.28
CA PHE A 46 -1.77 -7.52 16.12
C PHE A 46 -2.59 -8.76 16.44
N GLN A 47 -1.95 -9.93 16.39
CA GLN A 47 -2.52 -11.20 16.82
C GLN A 47 -1.69 -11.71 18.00
N LEU A 48 -2.29 -11.66 19.20
CA LEU A 48 -1.71 -12.22 20.40
C LEU A 48 -2.35 -13.58 20.68
N TRP A 49 -1.53 -14.61 20.88
CA TRP A 49 -1.98 -15.95 21.21
C TRP A 49 -1.52 -16.32 22.62
N SER A 50 -2.36 -17.10 23.28
CA SER A 50 -2.10 -17.75 24.56
C SER A 50 -2.44 -19.22 24.36
N LEU A 51 -1.46 -20.10 24.52
CA LEU A 51 -1.59 -21.53 24.27
C LEU A 51 -1.12 -22.31 25.49
N TYR A 52 -1.81 -23.41 25.75
CA TYR A 52 -1.35 -24.42 26.69
C TYR A 52 -1.11 -25.70 25.89
N SER A 53 0.13 -26.17 25.88
CA SER A 53 0.55 -27.36 25.12
C SER A 53 0.77 -28.51 26.08
N VAL A 54 0.30 -29.69 25.70
CA VAL A 54 0.33 -30.92 26.52
C VAL A 54 0.82 -32.09 25.68
N ASN A 55 1.47 -33.06 26.32
CA ASN A 55 1.98 -34.28 25.67
C ASN A 55 2.94 -34.02 24.48
N GLU A 56 3.81 -33.02 24.61
CA GLU A 56 4.84 -32.72 23.61
C GLU A 56 6.07 -33.61 23.82
N GLU A 57 6.76 -34.00 22.75
CA GLU A 57 7.95 -34.86 22.80
C GLU A 57 9.10 -34.23 22.01
N ILE A 58 10.34 -34.39 22.49
CA ILE A 58 11.55 -33.93 21.80
C ILE A 58 12.41 -35.12 21.37
N TYR A 59 12.87 -35.11 20.12
CA TYR A 59 13.78 -36.13 19.63
C TYR A 59 15.21 -35.87 20.10
N GLN A 60 15.82 -36.82 20.80
CA GLN A 60 17.20 -36.73 21.25
C GLN A 60 18.11 -37.60 20.38
N SER A 61 18.99 -36.94 19.60
CA SER A 61 19.85 -37.62 18.63
C SER A 61 20.86 -38.59 19.27
N SER A 62 21.24 -38.38 20.53
CA SER A 62 22.14 -39.25 21.29
C SER A 62 21.49 -40.56 21.73
N ALA A 63 20.21 -40.54 22.10
CA ALA A 63 19.46 -41.71 22.56
C ALA A 63 18.65 -42.37 21.43
N GLN A 64 18.56 -41.73 20.26
CA GLN A 64 17.70 -42.11 19.13
C GLN A 64 16.24 -42.37 19.57
N ALA A 65 15.78 -41.60 20.55
CA ALA A 65 14.47 -41.75 21.18
C ALA A 65 13.78 -40.39 21.34
N TYR A 66 12.45 -40.43 21.41
CA TYR A 66 11.63 -39.30 21.80
C TYR A 66 11.49 -39.30 23.32
N GLU A 67 11.76 -38.16 23.94
CA GLU A 67 11.54 -37.97 25.37
C GLU A 67 10.35 -37.03 25.59
N PRO A 68 9.43 -37.36 26.51
CA PRO A 68 8.31 -36.50 26.84
C PRO A 68 8.82 -35.22 27.50
N VAL A 69 8.15 -34.11 27.21
CA VAL A 69 8.46 -32.80 27.76
C VAL A 69 7.27 -32.30 28.60
N ASP A 70 7.58 -31.50 29.62
CA ASP A 70 6.56 -30.91 30.50
C ASP A 70 5.55 -30.05 29.72
N ASP A 71 4.31 -30.07 30.21
CA ASP A 71 3.23 -29.20 29.76
C ASP A 71 3.62 -27.74 29.97
N ARG A 72 3.27 -26.90 28.99
CA ARG A 72 3.75 -25.51 28.96
C ARG A 72 2.67 -24.51 28.59
N PHE A 73 2.73 -23.38 29.26
CA PHE A 73 1.95 -22.20 28.93
C PHE A 73 2.80 -21.22 28.12
N ASN A 74 2.32 -20.85 26.94
CA ASN A 74 3.01 -19.96 26.01
C ASN A 74 2.14 -18.76 25.64
N VAL A 75 2.69 -17.57 25.82
CA VAL A 75 2.08 -16.32 25.34
C VAL A 75 2.99 -15.73 24.27
N GLN A 76 2.44 -15.53 23.08
CA GLN A 76 3.22 -15.04 21.95
C GLN A 76 2.47 -14.00 21.12
N LEU A 77 3.18 -12.98 20.69
CA LEU A 77 2.76 -12.16 19.55
C LEU A 77 2.98 -13.01 18.29
N ARG A 78 1.89 -13.49 17.69
CA ARG A 78 1.97 -14.38 16.53
C ARG A 78 2.20 -13.62 15.24
N ARG A 79 1.44 -12.54 15.02
CA ARG A 79 1.50 -11.73 13.81
C ARG A 79 1.35 -10.27 14.16
N ALA A 80 2.17 -9.42 13.56
CA ALA A 80 1.94 -7.99 13.47
C ALA A 80 1.87 -7.58 12.00
N ARG A 81 0.99 -6.63 11.71
CA ARG A 81 0.83 -6.04 10.39
C ARG A 81 0.82 -4.54 10.54
N ILE A 82 1.61 -3.87 9.72
CA ILE A 82 1.71 -2.41 9.70
C ILE A 82 1.50 -1.98 8.25
N GLY A 83 0.58 -1.07 8.02
CA GLY A 83 0.32 -0.62 6.68
C GLY A 83 -0.33 0.74 6.64
N PHE A 84 -0.55 1.20 5.43
CA PHE A 84 -1.34 2.38 5.18
C PHE A 84 -2.16 2.21 3.90
N ARG A 85 -3.33 2.83 3.90
CA ARG A 85 -4.15 3.02 2.71
C ARG A 85 -4.11 4.50 2.36
N ALA A 86 -3.94 4.79 1.09
CA ALA A 86 -3.95 6.16 0.59
C ALA A 86 -4.79 6.25 -0.67
N GLN A 87 -5.51 7.35 -0.82
CA GLN A 87 -6.28 7.63 -2.04
C GLN A 87 -5.88 9.02 -2.56
N PRO A 88 -4.73 9.14 -3.27
CA PRO A 88 -4.25 10.43 -3.75
C PRO A 88 -5.12 11.03 -4.86
N PHE A 89 -5.85 10.20 -5.62
CA PHE A 89 -6.72 10.62 -6.72
C PHE A 89 -8.14 10.07 -6.56
N GLU A 90 -9.14 10.70 -7.18
CA GLU A 90 -10.55 10.25 -7.06
C GLU A 90 -10.75 8.77 -7.43
N ASP A 91 -9.99 8.30 -8.42
CA ASP A 91 -10.13 6.96 -8.99
C ASP A 91 -8.95 6.02 -8.68
N LEU A 92 -7.94 6.47 -7.92
CA LEU A 92 -6.74 5.69 -7.61
C LEU A 92 -6.58 5.46 -6.11
N ARG A 93 -6.52 4.19 -5.71
CA ARG A 93 -6.26 3.76 -4.34
C ARG A 93 -4.95 2.97 -4.27
N LEU A 94 -4.17 3.24 -3.23
CA LEU A 94 -2.92 2.54 -2.91
C LEU A 94 -3.08 1.85 -1.56
N THR A 95 -2.68 0.58 -1.50
CA THR A 95 -2.60 -0.19 -0.27
C THR A 95 -1.21 -0.80 -0.14
N VAL A 96 -0.54 -0.49 0.98
CA VAL A 96 0.74 -1.09 1.34
C VAL A 96 0.64 -1.66 2.74
N LEU A 97 1.03 -2.91 2.90
CA LEU A 97 0.94 -3.68 4.13
C LEU A 97 2.20 -4.53 4.27
N THR A 98 2.87 -4.39 5.41
CA THR A 98 4.01 -5.22 5.81
C THR A 98 3.56 -6.31 6.77
N ALA A 99 4.26 -7.43 6.74
CA ALA A 99 4.11 -8.54 7.66
C ALA A 99 5.34 -8.64 8.55
N TYR A 100 5.07 -8.87 9.83
CA TYR A 100 6.04 -9.33 10.82
C TYR A 100 5.43 -10.56 11.50
N ASP A 101 5.94 -11.74 11.17
CA ASP A 101 5.44 -13.03 11.66
C ASP A 101 6.45 -13.70 12.57
N LEU A 102 6.01 -14.08 13.79
CA LEU A 102 6.80 -14.86 14.76
C LEU A 102 6.18 -16.25 14.99
N ILE A 103 5.70 -16.88 13.92
CA ILE A 103 5.15 -18.23 13.97
C ILE A 103 6.30 -19.20 14.24
N GLY A 104 6.12 -20.15 15.16
CA GLY A 104 7.12 -21.19 15.39
C GLY A 104 8.33 -20.81 16.23
N ARG A 105 8.26 -19.71 16.98
CA ARG A 105 9.36 -19.29 17.84
C ARG A 105 9.69 -20.31 18.94
N ASP A 106 8.67 -20.97 19.51
CA ASP A 106 8.85 -22.13 20.40
C ASP A 106 8.46 -23.40 19.64
N ALA A 107 9.43 -24.29 19.45
CA ALA A 107 9.29 -25.54 18.70
C ALA A 107 8.38 -26.56 19.39
N LEU A 108 8.19 -26.42 20.70
CA LEU A 108 7.42 -27.34 21.53
C LEU A 108 6.08 -26.71 21.96
N THR A 109 5.68 -25.60 21.33
CA THR A 109 4.29 -25.11 21.44
C THR A 109 3.45 -25.77 20.36
N GLY A 110 2.22 -26.16 20.70
CA GLY A 110 1.19 -26.67 19.79
C GLY A 110 0.68 -25.63 18.77
N THR A 111 1.60 -24.99 18.04
CA THR A 111 1.31 -24.05 16.96
C THR A 111 1.51 -24.72 15.61
N VAL A 112 0.52 -24.58 14.72
CA VAL A 112 0.63 -25.06 13.34
C VAL A 112 1.71 -24.26 12.59
N GLY A 113 2.67 -24.98 12.01
CA GLY A 113 3.74 -24.41 11.18
C GLY A 113 5.00 -24.00 11.95
N GLY A 114 5.20 -24.48 13.17
CA GLY A 114 6.26 -24.00 14.05
C GLY A 114 7.68 -24.52 13.76
N THR A 115 7.80 -25.73 13.22
CA THR A 115 9.09 -26.37 12.90
C THR A 115 9.50 -26.24 11.43
N ASN A 116 8.57 -25.90 10.53
CA ASN A 116 8.82 -25.79 9.08
C ASN A 116 8.90 -24.35 8.55
N ASN A 117 8.54 -23.35 9.34
CA ASN A 117 8.89 -21.97 9.06
C ASN A 117 10.16 -21.71 9.83
N ALA A 118 11.30 -21.57 9.13
CA ALA A 118 12.58 -21.28 9.76
C ALA A 118 12.38 -20.22 10.86
N SER A 119 13.00 -20.45 12.02
CA SER A 119 12.85 -19.74 13.30
C SER A 119 13.28 -18.27 13.29
N VAL A 120 13.22 -17.62 12.14
CA VAL A 120 13.57 -16.24 11.88
C VAL A 120 12.27 -15.44 11.76
N PRO A 121 12.12 -14.31 12.48
CA PRO A 121 11.00 -13.42 12.27
C PRO A 121 10.98 -12.97 10.81
N ASP A 122 9.91 -13.32 10.09
CA ASP A 122 9.78 -12.97 8.69
C ASP A 122 9.22 -11.54 8.59
N LEU A 123 10.10 -10.60 8.26
CA LEU A 123 9.71 -9.24 7.86
C LEU A 123 9.56 -9.22 6.35
N GLY A 124 8.32 -9.10 5.89
CA GLY A 124 7.99 -9.16 4.47
C GLY A 124 6.99 -8.11 4.03
N ILE A 125 6.87 -7.94 2.72
CA ILE A 125 5.72 -7.25 2.13
C ILE A 125 4.56 -8.26 2.15
N TRP A 126 3.48 -7.91 2.83
CA TRP A 126 2.29 -8.74 2.90
C TRP A 126 1.39 -8.50 1.70
N ASP A 127 1.12 -7.23 1.40
CA ASP A 127 0.39 -6.75 0.22
C ASP A 127 0.94 -5.37 -0.18
N ALA A 128 1.13 -5.13 -1.46
CA ALA A 128 1.53 -3.84 -2.02
C ALA A 128 0.92 -3.70 -3.42
N PHE A 129 -0.26 -3.08 -3.49
CA PHE A 129 -1.01 -2.99 -4.73
C PHE A 129 -1.73 -1.65 -4.88
N LEU A 130 -2.05 -1.35 -6.12
CA LEU A 130 -2.76 -0.17 -6.56
C LEU A 130 -4.02 -0.61 -7.28
N GLU A 131 -5.12 0.07 -6.98
CA GLU A 131 -6.42 -0.15 -7.57
C GLU A 131 -6.82 1.12 -8.32
N TRP A 132 -7.04 0.98 -9.61
CA TRP A 132 -7.54 2.04 -10.46
C TRP A 132 -8.96 1.72 -10.91
N ARG A 133 -9.89 2.60 -10.56
CA ARG A 133 -11.25 2.57 -11.07
C ARG A 133 -11.28 3.05 -12.52
N LEU A 134 -11.64 2.16 -13.44
CA LEU A 134 -11.66 2.48 -14.88
C LEU A 134 -12.90 3.28 -15.30
N ILE A 135 -14.00 3.16 -14.56
CA ILE A 135 -15.25 3.89 -14.81
C ILE A 135 -15.42 4.92 -13.70
N PRO A 136 -15.31 6.24 -13.99
CA PRO A 136 -15.43 7.28 -12.97
C PRO A 136 -16.72 7.14 -12.17
N LYS A 137 -16.62 7.28 -10.85
CA LYS A 137 -17.75 7.19 -9.91
C LYS A 137 -18.54 5.86 -9.93
N SER A 138 -17.97 4.78 -10.50
CA SER A 138 -18.60 3.45 -10.54
C SER A 138 -17.67 2.36 -10.02
N GLU A 139 -18.16 1.48 -9.17
CA GLU A 139 -17.37 0.36 -8.59
C GLU A 139 -17.50 -0.95 -9.40
N ARG A 140 -17.89 -0.85 -10.67
CA ARG A 140 -18.15 -2.02 -11.52
C ARG A 140 -16.87 -2.66 -12.06
N LEU A 141 -15.80 -1.88 -12.23
CA LEU A 141 -14.58 -2.36 -12.87
C LEU A 141 -13.35 -1.66 -12.30
N PHE A 142 -12.40 -2.48 -11.84
CA PHE A 142 -11.12 -2.05 -11.31
C PHE A 142 -9.99 -2.75 -12.05
N LEU A 143 -8.96 -1.97 -12.38
CA LEU A 143 -7.66 -2.49 -12.76
C LEU A 143 -6.80 -2.53 -11.50
N VAL A 144 -6.36 -3.72 -11.10
CA VAL A 144 -5.52 -3.91 -9.91
C VAL A 144 -4.13 -4.36 -10.36
N GLY A 145 -3.10 -3.69 -9.87
CA GLY A 145 -1.71 -4.01 -10.19
C GLY A 145 -0.83 -3.97 -8.95
N GLY A 146 0.11 -4.91 -8.87
CA GLY A 146 1.09 -4.99 -7.78
C GLY A 146 1.20 -6.39 -7.20
N TYR A 147 1.71 -6.47 -5.98
CA TYR A 147 1.84 -7.69 -5.21
C TYR A 147 0.66 -7.82 -4.26
N PHE A 148 -0.19 -8.81 -4.49
CA PHE A 148 -1.25 -9.19 -3.57
C PHE A 148 -1.38 -10.70 -3.61
N ARG A 149 -1.72 -11.29 -2.47
CA ARG A 149 -1.94 -12.73 -2.40
C ARG A 149 -3.34 -13.05 -2.98
N PRO A 150 -3.45 -14.11 -3.81
CA PRO A 150 -4.72 -14.51 -4.40
C PRO A 150 -5.75 -14.97 -3.37
#